data_AF-A0A918A3Z3-F1
#
_entry.id   AF-A0A918A3Z3-F1
#
_cell.length_a   1.000
_cell.length_b   1.000
_cell.length_c   1.000
_cell.angle_alpha   90.00
_cell.angle_beta   90.00
_cell.angle_gamma   90.00
#
_symmetry.space_group_name_H-M   'P 1'
#
loop_
_entity.id
_entity.type
_entity.pdbx_description
1 polymer ?
#
loop_
_entity_poly.entity_id
_entity_poly.type
_entity_poly.pdbx_seq_one_letter_code
_entity_poly.pdbx_strand_id
1 'polypeptide(L)'
;MTSSELETPPLDTARRLAEDGDLDGAAAILAELASAPGGPDVAQAAVGLAVVLDQRGDVDGARAAARTALATGHPEFAAQAACHLAQGFEREGRYGQARGAWQAVLGVGTPAYVPLAHLALARLAVETGEYDEAETELRAAIDAGDATTARRGDGQGAVGDAPRDSGHHAADGERRHAGQTVGGAHVGQAGAGVRQGSSQAGHSGADVGQAGHSGADVGQAGQSGADVGQGGADVRVHAIQQLADLLMERGEPGEAAEVLLDGLEDAGGDDAARLRVQLGIAHLELACAEFAGAVEDDGEAQTTALAVELLARTLPLRGRADDADQVWAYGLNHEDETLASEVRLRYDRG
;
A
#
# COMPACT_ATOMS: atom_id res chain seq x y z
N MET A 1 -48.55 28.47 3.54
CA MET A 1 -47.11 28.16 3.53
C MET A 1 -46.81 27.53 4.87
N THR A 2 -46.70 26.21 4.90
CA THR A 2 -46.55 25.40 6.11
C THR A 2 -45.13 25.58 6.66
N SER A 3 -45.01 25.80 7.96
CA SER A 3 -43.77 25.98 8.74
C SER A 3 -42.82 24.77 8.76
N SER A 4 -42.77 23.99 7.68
CA SER A 4 -41.99 22.76 7.54
C SER A 4 -40.69 22.96 6.75
N GLU A 5 -40.34 24.20 6.39
CA GLU A 5 -39.12 24.56 5.66
C GLU A 5 -38.24 25.47 6.55
N LEU A 6 -37.28 24.86 7.28
CA LEU A 6 -36.05 25.44 7.88
C LEU A 6 -35.70 24.94 9.31
N GLU A 7 -36.25 23.82 9.80
CA GLU A 7 -35.56 23.11 10.88
C GLU A 7 -34.33 22.44 10.29
N THR A 8 -33.15 22.93 10.67
CA THR A 8 -31.90 22.26 10.32
C THR A 8 -31.93 20.85 10.92
N PRO A 9 -31.63 19.79 10.14
CA PRO A 9 -31.56 18.45 10.68
C PRO A 9 -30.68 18.40 11.94
N PRO A 10 -31.04 17.63 12.98
CA PRO A 10 -30.27 17.55 14.22
C PRO A 10 -28.78 17.23 14.00
N LEU A 11 -28.47 16.33 13.07
CA LEU A 11 -27.10 16.00 12.67
C LEU A 11 -26.34 17.20 12.07
N ASP A 12 -26.99 17.98 11.20
CA ASP A 12 -26.39 19.18 10.61
C ASP A 12 -26.15 20.28 11.65
N THR A 13 -27.04 20.38 12.64
CA THR A 13 -26.87 21.29 13.77
C THR A 13 -25.69 20.87 14.63
N ALA A 14 -25.57 19.58 14.96
CA ALA A 14 -24.45 19.06 15.73
C ALA A 14 -23.11 19.25 15.00
N ARG A 15 -23.08 19.03 13.68
CA ARG A 15 -21.90 19.29 12.85
C ARG A 15 -21.48 20.76 12.91
N ARG A 16 -22.42 21.69 12.74
CA ARG A 16 -22.12 23.13 12.84
C ARG A 16 -21.58 23.52 14.21
N LEU A 17 -22.17 23.00 15.28
CA LEU A 17 -21.66 23.26 16.64
C LEU A 17 -20.22 22.76 16.79
N ALA A 18 -19.90 21.59 16.25
CA ALA A 18 -18.53 21.08 16.28
C ALA A 18 -17.55 21.94 15.45
N GLU A 19 -17.96 22.38 14.26
CA GLU A 19 -17.18 23.30 13.41
C GLU A 19 -16.94 24.67 14.08
N ASP A 20 -17.92 25.15 14.84
CA ASP A 20 -17.84 26.39 15.63
C ASP A 20 -17.06 26.22 16.96
N GLY A 21 -16.62 24.99 17.27
CA GLY A 21 -15.86 24.64 18.48
C GLY A 21 -16.72 24.37 19.73
N ASP A 22 -18.05 24.42 19.62
CA ASP A 22 -18.97 23.99 20.68
C ASP A 22 -19.12 22.47 20.68
N LEU A 23 -18.06 21.79 21.11
CA LEU A 23 -18.01 20.34 21.19
C LEU A 23 -18.99 19.77 22.23
N ASP A 24 -19.31 20.54 23.28
CA ASP A 24 -20.26 20.13 24.32
C ASP A 24 -21.69 20.12 23.76
N GLY A 25 -22.09 21.18 23.05
CA GLY A 25 -23.38 21.27 22.37
C GLY A 25 -23.53 20.20 21.28
N ALA A 26 -22.49 19.99 20.47
CA ALA A 26 -22.48 18.92 19.46
C ALA A 26 -22.64 17.53 20.10
N ALA A 27 -21.88 17.22 21.16
CA ALA A 27 -21.94 15.94 21.85
C ALA A 27 -23.32 15.68 22.47
N ALA A 28 -23.99 16.70 23.01
CA ALA A 28 -25.33 16.56 23.58
C ALA A 28 -26.35 16.10 22.53
N ILE A 29 -26.37 16.76 21.36
CA ILE A 29 -27.29 16.41 20.27
C ILE A 29 -26.98 15.00 19.74
N LEU A 30 -25.70 14.69 19.52
CA LEU A 30 -25.28 13.39 18.99
C LEU A 30 -25.59 12.25 19.97
N ALA A 31 -25.42 12.47 21.27
CA ALA A 31 -25.76 11.49 22.30
C ALA A 31 -27.26 11.21 22.38
N GLU A 32 -28.10 12.23 22.22
CA GLU A 32 -29.56 12.06 22.14
C GLU A 32 -29.95 11.20 20.94
N LEU A 33 -29.44 11.53 19.75
CA LEU A 33 -29.71 10.78 18.52
C LEU A 33 -29.19 9.33 18.58
N ALA A 34 -27.97 9.13 19.09
CA ALA A 34 -27.36 7.80 19.23
C ALA A 34 -28.10 6.91 20.24
N SER A 35 -28.85 7.51 21.18
CA SER A 35 -29.60 6.78 22.19
C SER A 35 -31.04 6.46 21.76
N ALA A 36 -31.51 7.00 20.63
CA ALA A 36 -32.87 6.82 20.13
C ALA A 36 -33.06 5.44 19.46
N PRO A 37 -33.71 4.45 20.10
CA PRO A 37 -33.74 3.09 19.57
C PRO A 37 -34.49 3.03 18.23
N GLY A 38 -33.86 2.44 17.21
CA GLY A 38 -34.46 2.31 15.87
C GLY A 38 -34.55 3.62 15.08
N GLY A 39 -33.91 4.70 15.56
CA GLY A 39 -33.76 5.93 14.79
C GLY A 39 -32.91 5.67 13.53
N PRO A 40 -33.25 6.29 12.38
CA PRO A 40 -32.49 6.12 11.14
C PRO A 40 -31.03 6.60 11.27
N ASP A 41 -30.81 7.58 12.15
CA ASP A 41 -29.54 8.30 12.30
C ASP A 41 -28.65 7.74 13.42
N VAL A 42 -29.05 6.68 14.12
CA VAL A 42 -28.34 6.17 15.31
C VAL A 42 -26.88 5.85 15.00
N ALA A 43 -26.64 5.14 13.91
CA ALA A 43 -25.29 4.71 13.54
C ALA A 43 -24.39 5.92 13.20
N GLN A 44 -24.92 6.86 12.41
CA GLN A 44 -24.23 8.09 12.05
C GLN A 44 -23.97 8.99 13.25
N ALA A 45 -24.98 9.16 14.11
CA ALA A 45 -24.87 9.95 15.33
C ALA A 45 -23.85 9.36 16.31
N ALA A 46 -23.79 8.03 16.43
CA ALA A 46 -22.83 7.35 17.28
C ALA A 46 -21.38 7.50 16.76
N VAL A 47 -21.15 7.47 15.43
CA VAL A 47 -19.83 7.81 14.85
C VAL A 47 -19.49 9.27 15.11
N GLY A 48 -20.42 10.19 14.85
CA GLY A 48 -20.21 11.63 15.09
C GLY A 48 -19.90 11.90 16.56
N LEU A 49 -20.60 11.24 17.49
CA LEU A 49 -20.36 11.34 18.92
C LEU A 49 -18.95 10.85 19.27
N ALA A 50 -18.50 9.75 18.69
CA ALA A 50 -17.15 9.24 18.92
C ALA A 50 -16.08 10.26 18.54
N VAL A 51 -16.20 10.88 17.36
CA VAL A 51 -15.27 11.91 16.87
C VAL A 51 -15.27 13.14 17.78
N VAL A 52 -16.44 13.66 18.14
CA VAL A 52 -16.54 14.86 19.00
C VAL A 52 -15.97 14.59 20.40
N LEU A 53 -16.20 13.39 20.96
CA LEU A 53 -15.65 13.03 22.27
C LEU A 53 -14.12 12.87 22.23
N ASP A 54 -13.56 12.30 21.16
CA ASP A 54 -12.10 12.20 20.98
C ASP A 54 -11.46 13.59 20.86
N GLN A 55 -12.08 14.53 20.13
CA GLN A 55 -11.65 15.93 20.05
C GLN A 55 -11.67 16.65 21.40
N ARG A 56 -12.60 16.29 22.30
CA ARG A 56 -12.67 16.78 23.69
C ARG A 56 -11.65 16.11 24.61
N GLY A 57 -10.96 15.05 24.15
CA GLY A 57 -10.08 14.22 24.97
C GLY A 57 -10.80 13.18 25.83
N ASP A 58 -12.13 12.98 25.65
CA ASP A 58 -12.89 11.92 26.30
C ASP A 58 -12.76 10.61 25.52
N VAL A 59 -11.61 9.96 25.69
CA VAL A 59 -11.25 8.72 24.98
C VAL A 59 -12.19 7.56 25.31
N ASP A 60 -12.60 7.43 26.58
CA ASP A 60 -13.48 6.35 27.00
C ASP A 60 -14.91 6.54 26.47
N GLY A 61 -15.41 7.78 26.48
CA GLY A 61 -16.66 8.17 25.85
C GLY A 61 -16.63 7.92 24.35
N ALA A 62 -15.55 8.32 23.67
CA ALA A 62 -15.38 8.09 22.23
C ALA A 62 -15.44 6.60 21.87
N ARG A 63 -14.75 5.75 22.64
CA ARG A 63 -14.77 4.29 22.48
C ARG A 63 -16.15 3.69 22.75
N ALA A 64 -16.88 4.21 23.72
CA ALA A 64 -18.24 3.76 23.99
C ALA A 64 -19.16 4.09 22.79
N ALA A 65 -19.09 5.32 22.27
CA ALA A 65 -19.87 5.76 21.13
C ALA A 65 -19.53 4.97 19.85
N ALA A 66 -18.25 4.73 19.56
CA ALA A 66 -17.84 3.91 18.41
C ALA A 66 -18.32 2.45 18.54
N ARG A 67 -18.30 1.87 19.75
CA ARG A 67 -18.88 0.53 19.97
C ARG A 67 -20.39 0.51 19.74
N THR A 68 -21.11 1.58 20.11
CA THR A 68 -22.54 1.72 19.79
C THR A 68 -22.76 1.73 18.28
N ALA A 69 -22.00 2.52 17.52
CA ALA A 69 -22.07 2.55 16.07
C ALA A 69 -21.81 1.17 15.44
N LEU A 70 -20.76 0.48 15.89
CA LEU A 70 -20.42 -0.88 15.44
C LEU A 70 -21.57 -1.88 15.71
N ALA A 71 -22.19 -1.78 16.89
CA ALA A 71 -23.30 -2.65 17.28
C ALA A 71 -24.59 -2.45 16.47
N THR A 72 -24.74 -1.31 15.77
CA THR A 72 -25.87 -1.12 14.85
C THR A 72 -25.80 -2.02 13.62
N GLY A 73 -24.60 -2.51 13.27
CA GLY A 73 -24.39 -3.31 12.07
C GLY A 73 -24.58 -2.55 10.75
N HIS A 74 -24.75 -1.22 10.78
CA HIS A 74 -24.86 -0.42 9.56
C HIS A 74 -23.52 -0.45 8.80
N PRO A 75 -23.43 -0.96 7.56
CA PRO A 75 -22.15 -1.27 6.93
C PRO A 75 -21.14 -0.11 6.92
N GLU A 76 -21.56 1.08 6.46
CA GLU A 76 -20.68 2.25 6.36
C GLU A 76 -20.22 2.77 7.73
N PHE A 77 -21.16 3.09 8.63
CA PHE A 77 -20.85 3.62 9.96
C PHE A 77 -20.17 2.60 10.89
N ALA A 78 -20.46 1.31 10.74
CA ALA A 78 -19.77 0.25 11.47
C ALA A 78 -18.29 0.17 11.07
N ALA A 79 -17.98 0.26 9.78
CA ALA A 79 -16.61 0.30 9.29
C ALA A 79 -15.89 1.57 9.78
N GLN A 80 -16.53 2.75 9.69
CA GLN A 80 -15.97 4.00 10.22
C GLN A 80 -15.69 3.93 11.73
N ALA A 81 -16.61 3.37 12.51
CA ALA A 81 -16.45 3.22 13.94
C ALA A 81 -15.30 2.27 14.30
N ALA A 82 -15.16 1.16 13.57
CA ALA A 82 -14.05 0.23 13.76
C ALA A 82 -12.70 0.88 13.39
N CYS A 83 -12.62 1.67 12.30
CA CYS A 83 -11.44 2.47 11.96
C CYS A 83 -11.09 3.47 13.08
N HIS A 84 -12.09 4.17 13.63
CA HIS A 84 -11.89 5.13 14.72
C HIS A 84 -11.33 4.45 15.98
N LEU A 85 -11.87 3.27 16.35
CA LEU A 85 -11.34 2.47 17.45
C LEU A 85 -9.89 2.04 17.19
N ALA A 86 -9.58 1.59 15.98
CA ALA A 86 -8.26 1.11 15.61
C ALA A 86 -7.21 2.22 15.72
N GLN A 87 -7.46 3.38 15.12
CA GLN A 87 -6.60 4.56 15.20
C GLN A 87 -6.41 5.04 16.65
N GLY A 88 -7.47 5.01 17.46
CA GLY A 88 -7.39 5.34 18.88
C GLY A 88 -6.47 4.39 19.65
N PHE A 89 -6.49 3.09 19.35
CA PHE A 89 -5.56 2.13 19.95
C PHE A 89 -4.13 2.30 19.44
N GLU A 90 -3.91 2.64 18.17
CA GLU A 90 -2.58 2.93 17.63
C GLU A 90 -1.93 4.13 18.32
N ARG A 91 -2.67 5.24 18.51
CA ARG A 91 -2.17 6.43 19.23
C ARG A 91 -1.73 6.12 20.66
N GLU A 92 -2.29 5.07 21.28
CA GLU A 92 -1.94 4.60 22.62
C GLU A 92 -0.85 3.50 22.62
N GLY A 93 -0.35 3.08 21.46
CA GLY A 93 0.60 1.96 21.34
C GLY A 93 -0.01 0.59 21.66
N ARG A 94 -1.34 0.46 21.64
CA ARG A 94 -2.06 -0.78 21.99
C ARG A 94 -2.27 -1.65 20.75
N TYR A 95 -1.16 -2.07 20.13
CA TYR A 95 -1.16 -2.72 18.81
C TYR A 95 -2.05 -3.96 18.71
N GLY A 96 -2.11 -4.81 19.74
CA GLY A 96 -2.99 -5.98 19.73
C GLY A 96 -4.49 -5.62 19.65
N GLN A 97 -4.89 -4.49 20.24
CA GLN A 97 -6.27 -4.01 20.18
C GLN A 97 -6.54 -3.24 18.89
N ALA A 98 -5.56 -2.47 18.40
CA ALA A 98 -5.62 -1.84 17.09
C ALA A 98 -5.83 -2.89 16.00
N ARG A 99 -5.04 -3.96 16.04
CA ARG A 99 -5.15 -5.12 15.13
C ARG A 99 -6.54 -5.74 15.15
N GLY A 100 -7.08 -6.03 16.34
CA GLY A 100 -8.44 -6.56 16.46
C GLY A 100 -9.52 -5.61 15.90
N ALA A 101 -9.32 -4.29 16.04
CA ALA A 101 -10.24 -3.30 15.49
C ALA A 101 -10.13 -3.19 13.95
N TRP A 102 -8.93 -3.25 13.37
CA TRP A 102 -8.77 -3.31 11.91
C TRP A 102 -9.32 -4.60 11.31
N GLN A 103 -9.16 -5.74 11.98
CA GLN A 103 -9.82 -6.99 11.58
C GLN A 103 -11.34 -6.87 11.65
N ALA A 104 -11.90 -6.09 12.58
CA ALA A 104 -13.33 -5.81 12.60
C ALA A 104 -13.78 -4.97 11.39
N VAL A 105 -12.95 -4.04 10.88
CA VAL A 105 -13.21 -3.32 9.62
C VAL A 105 -13.33 -4.31 8.45
N LEU A 106 -12.40 -5.26 8.34
CA LEU A 106 -12.45 -6.33 7.34
C LEU A 106 -13.68 -7.23 7.52
N GLY A 107 -14.06 -7.53 8.76
CA GLY A 107 -15.24 -8.32 9.08
C GLY A 107 -16.56 -7.63 8.69
N VAL A 108 -16.62 -6.29 8.74
CA VAL A 108 -17.73 -5.52 8.18
C VAL A 108 -17.73 -5.58 6.65
N GLY A 109 -16.55 -5.59 6.03
CA GLY A 109 -16.38 -5.85 4.60
C GLY A 109 -16.86 -4.73 3.69
N THR A 110 -16.95 -3.49 4.20
CA THR A 110 -17.32 -2.34 3.35
C THR A 110 -16.18 -2.03 2.38
N PRO A 111 -16.37 -2.17 1.05
CA PRO A 111 -15.25 -2.20 0.12
C PRO A 111 -14.34 -0.96 0.13
N ALA A 112 -14.88 0.21 0.45
CA ALA A 112 -14.10 1.45 0.57
C ALA A 112 -13.03 1.40 1.68
N TYR A 113 -13.22 0.55 2.70
CA TYR A 113 -12.31 0.46 3.85
C TYR A 113 -11.40 -0.77 3.81
N VAL A 114 -11.66 -1.74 2.93
CA VAL A 114 -10.89 -2.99 2.87
C VAL A 114 -9.41 -2.75 2.53
N PRO A 115 -9.05 -1.97 1.49
CA PRO A 115 -7.64 -1.70 1.20
C PRO A 115 -6.92 -1.02 2.37
N LEU A 116 -7.58 -0.03 2.98
CA LEU A 116 -7.04 0.73 4.11
C LEU A 116 -6.78 -0.16 5.33
N ALA A 117 -7.69 -1.08 5.63
CA ALA A 117 -7.55 -1.98 6.77
C ALA A 117 -6.38 -2.96 6.59
N HIS A 118 -6.23 -3.54 5.40
CA HIS A 118 -5.06 -4.38 5.07
C HIS A 118 -3.75 -3.59 5.17
N LEU A 119 -3.69 -2.40 4.59
CA LEU A 119 -2.51 -1.53 4.71
C LEU A 119 -2.19 -1.18 6.17
N ALA A 120 -3.20 -0.99 7.02
CA ALA A 120 -2.98 -0.74 8.43
C ALA A 120 -2.48 -1.97 9.21
N LEU A 121 -3.02 -3.15 8.91
CA LEU A 121 -2.55 -4.41 9.46
C LEU A 121 -1.10 -4.69 9.07
N ALA A 122 -0.72 -4.42 7.81
CA ALA A 122 0.66 -4.52 7.37
C ALA A 122 1.61 -3.63 8.18
N ARG A 123 1.25 -2.35 8.39
CA ARG A 123 2.06 -1.45 9.23
C ARG A 123 2.22 -1.96 10.66
N LEU A 124 1.14 -2.49 11.25
CA LEU A 124 1.19 -3.08 12.59
C LEU A 124 2.09 -4.32 12.63
N ALA A 125 2.05 -5.16 11.60
CA ALA A 125 2.91 -6.33 11.47
C ALA A 125 4.39 -5.95 11.34
N VAL A 126 4.72 -4.88 10.60
CA VAL A 126 6.10 -4.35 10.55
C VAL A 126 6.57 -3.89 11.94
N GLU A 127 5.72 -3.16 12.67
CA GLU A 127 6.03 -2.67 14.03
C GLU A 127 6.25 -3.82 15.03
N THR A 128 5.59 -4.96 14.84
CA THR A 128 5.76 -6.17 15.66
C THR A 128 6.85 -7.12 15.16
N GLY A 129 7.48 -6.83 14.01
CA GLY A 129 8.49 -7.68 13.37
C GLY A 129 7.93 -8.92 12.66
N GLU A 130 6.63 -8.93 12.38
CA GLU A 130 5.90 -10.02 11.71
C GLU A 130 5.92 -9.81 10.17
N TYR A 131 7.12 -9.80 9.56
CA TYR A 131 7.30 -9.39 8.15
C TYR A 131 6.57 -10.27 7.11
N ASP A 132 6.45 -11.58 7.32
CA ASP A 132 5.68 -12.45 6.42
C ASP A 132 4.18 -12.10 6.43
N GLU A 133 3.69 -11.66 7.59
CA GLU A 133 2.32 -11.17 7.70
C GLU A 133 2.18 -9.80 7.03
N ALA A 134 3.14 -8.90 7.25
CA ALA A 134 3.15 -7.60 6.59
C ALA A 134 3.07 -7.75 5.07
N GLU A 135 3.86 -8.65 4.48
CA GLU A 135 3.82 -8.94 3.05
C GLU A 135 2.43 -9.43 2.60
N THR A 136 1.85 -10.38 3.34
CA THR A 136 0.52 -10.93 3.06
C THR A 136 -0.55 -9.83 3.05
N GLU A 137 -0.51 -8.96 4.05
CA GLU A 137 -1.46 -7.85 4.20
C GLU A 137 -1.23 -6.77 3.14
N LEU A 138 0.02 -6.48 2.73
CA LEU A 138 0.30 -5.55 1.64
C LEU A 138 -0.24 -6.05 0.30
N ARG A 139 -0.06 -7.33 -0.03
CA ARG A 139 -0.66 -7.93 -1.24
C ARG A 139 -2.18 -7.86 -1.20
N ALA A 140 -2.79 -8.17 -0.07
CA ALA A 140 -4.23 -8.05 0.11
C ALA A 140 -4.74 -6.60 -0.06
N ALA A 141 -3.96 -5.61 0.38
CA ALA A 141 -4.28 -4.20 0.16
C ALA A 141 -4.24 -3.82 -1.33
N ILE A 142 -3.26 -4.32 -2.08
CA ILE A 142 -3.12 -4.11 -3.53
C ILE A 142 -4.32 -4.73 -4.27
N ASP A 143 -4.61 -6.01 -4.02
CA ASP A 143 -5.72 -6.74 -4.63
C ASP A 143 -7.08 -6.06 -4.34
N ALA A 144 -7.28 -5.64 -3.09
CA ALA A 144 -8.48 -4.92 -2.71
C ALA A 144 -8.56 -3.55 -3.41
N GLY A 145 -7.42 -2.85 -3.52
CA GLY A 145 -7.27 -1.59 -4.24
C GLY A 145 -7.75 -1.72 -5.70
N ASP A 146 -7.28 -2.75 -6.39
CA ASP A 146 -7.65 -3.09 -7.78
C ASP A 146 -9.16 -3.35 -7.94
N ALA A 147 -9.74 -4.10 -7.01
CA ALA A 147 -11.18 -4.34 -7.03
C ALA A 147 -11.99 -3.04 -6.86
N THR A 148 -11.50 -2.08 -6.06
CA THR A 148 -12.13 -0.76 -5.90
C THR A 148 -12.01 0.12 -7.13
N THR A 149 -10.83 0.17 -7.77
CA THR A 149 -10.60 0.97 -8.98
C THR A 149 -11.42 0.43 -10.16
N ALA A 150 -11.45 -0.89 -10.35
CA ALA A 150 -12.27 -1.54 -11.38
C ALA A 150 -13.77 -1.20 -11.22
N ARG A 151 -14.31 -1.32 -10.00
CA ARG A 151 -15.72 -0.98 -9.74
C ARG A 151 -16.05 0.48 -10.06
N ARG A 152 -15.10 1.39 -9.83
CA ARG A 152 -15.26 2.81 -10.16
C ARG A 152 -15.29 3.03 -11.67
N GLY A 153 -14.43 2.35 -12.42
CA GLY A 153 -14.39 2.37 -13.88
C GLY A 153 -15.72 1.92 -14.50
N ASP A 154 -16.32 0.85 -13.97
CA ASP A 154 -17.61 0.32 -14.44
C ASP A 154 -18.80 1.23 -14.12
N GLY A 155 -18.76 1.94 -12.98
CA GLY A 155 -19.81 2.87 -12.55
C GLY A 155 -19.86 4.20 -13.32
N GLN A 156 -18.75 4.63 -13.93
CA GLN A 156 -18.67 5.87 -14.71
C GLN A 156 -18.99 5.70 -16.21
N GLY A 157 -19.30 4.48 -16.67
CA GLY A 157 -19.79 4.21 -18.04
C GLY A 157 -21.30 4.44 -18.26
N ALA A 158 -22.07 4.79 -17.22
CA ALA A 158 -23.54 4.83 -17.27
C ALA A 158 -24.17 6.17 -16.84
N VAL A 159 -23.48 7.30 -17.00
CA VAL A 159 -24.09 8.63 -16.83
C VAL A 159 -23.70 9.51 -18.02
N GLY A 160 -24.41 9.33 -19.14
CA GLY A 160 -24.09 10.11 -20.34
C GLY A 160 -24.87 9.82 -21.62
N ASP A 161 -26.06 9.21 -21.58
CA ASP A 161 -27.10 9.54 -22.57
C ASP A 161 -28.46 8.99 -22.13
N ALA A 162 -29.37 9.90 -21.77
CA ALA A 162 -30.77 9.57 -21.62
C ALA A 162 -31.37 9.39 -23.04
N PRO A 163 -32.05 8.28 -23.35
CA PRO A 163 -32.67 8.14 -24.65
C PRO A 163 -33.87 9.09 -24.71
N ARG A 164 -33.74 10.12 -25.56
CA ARG A 164 -34.90 10.87 -26.03
C ARG A 164 -35.77 9.93 -26.85
N ASP A 165 -37.00 9.81 -26.39
CA ASP A 165 -38.12 9.19 -27.11
C ASP A 165 -38.20 9.73 -28.55
N SER A 166 -38.14 8.82 -29.52
CA SER A 166 -38.66 9.00 -30.87
C SER A 166 -38.84 7.60 -31.47
N GLY A 167 -40.09 7.18 -31.54
CA GLY A 167 -40.45 5.88 -32.07
C GLY A 167 -40.23 5.70 -33.58
N HIS A 168 -40.49 4.44 -33.96
CA HIS A 168 -40.84 3.89 -35.27
C HIS A 168 -39.78 3.11 -36.08
N HIS A 169 -40.15 1.83 -36.23
CA HIS A 169 -40.01 0.90 -37.36
C HIS A 169 -38.89 -0.15 -37.40
N ALA A 170 -39.34 -1.37 -37.07
CA ALA A 170 -38.98 -2.71 -37.52
C ALA A 170 -38.12 -2.86 -38.79
N ALA A 171 -37.21 -3.84 -38.76
CA ALA A 171 -37.17 -4.96 -39.70
C ALA A 171 -36.17 -6.07 -39.27
N ASP A 172 -36.56 -7.31 -39.55
CA ASP A 172 -35.86 -8.58 -39.39
C ASP A 172 -34.49 -8.68 -40.09
N GLY A 173 -33.64 -9.65 -39.70
CA GLY A 173 -32.41 -9.94 -40.44
C GLY A 173 -31.45 -10.99 -39.88
N GLU A 174 -31.94 -12.20 -39.66
CA GLU A 174 -31.22 -13.49 -39.59
C GLU A 174 -29.88 -13.59 -40.38
N ARG A 175 -28.78 -14.12 -39.79
CA ARG A 175 -28.04 -15.34 -40.22
C ARG A 175 -26.59 -15.50 -39.74
N ARG A 176 -26.21 -16.78 -39.80
CA ARG A 176 -25.12 -17.59 -39.25
C ARG A 176 -23.76 -17.52 -39.97
N HIS A 177 -22.82 -18.26 -39.36
CA HIS A 177 -21.56 -18.87 -39.86
C HIS A 177 -20.34 -17.94 -39.89
N ALA A 178 -19.08 -18.37 -39.73
CA ALA A 178 -18.39 -19.57 -39.22
C ALA A 178 -16.88 -19.25 -39.33
N GLY A 179 -16.01 -19.97 -38.60
CA GLY A 179 -14.69 -20.36 -39.14
C GLY A 179 -13.41 -19.81 -38.47
N GLN A 180 -12.59 -20.77 -38.01
CA GLN A 180 -11.12 -20.88 -38.16
C GLN A 180 -10.21 -19.93 -37.36
N THR A 181 -9.45 -20.38 -36.34
CA THR A 181 -8.27 -21.28 -36.25
C THR A 181 -6.90 -20.57 -36.35
N VAL A 182 -5.98 -21.04 -35.48
CA VAL A 182 -4.50 -20.92 -35.47
C VAL A 182 -3.99 -19.57 -34.93
N GLY A 183 -3.00 -19.45 -34.04
CA GLY A 183 -2.05 -20.36 -33.39
C GLY A 183 -0.90 -19.50 -32.82
N GLY A 184 -0.10 -20.05 -31.90
CA GLY A 184 1.10 -19.40 -31.34
C GLY A 184 1.24 -19.69 -29.85
N ALA A 185 1.92 -20.76 -29.46
CA ALA A 185 3.38 -20.89 -29.31
C ALA A 185 3.79 -20.68 -27.84
N HIS A 186 3.80 -21.79 -27.10
CA HIS A 186 4.48 -21.91 -25.81
C HIS A 186 5.97 -22.19 -26.03
N VAL A 187 6.81 -21.36 -25.43
CA VAL A 187 8.22 -21.59 -25.11
C VAL A 187 8.28 -21.30 -23.61
N GLY A 188 8.71 -22.14 -22.69
CA GLY A 188 9.69 -23.22 -22.73
C GLY A 188 10.59 -23.00 -21.52
N GLN A 189 10.07 -23.26 -20.31
CA GLN A 189 10.83 -23.14 -19.05
C GLN A 189 11.64 -24.42 -18.80
N ALA A 190 12.95 -24.24 -18.62
CA ALA A 190 13.88 -25.13 -17.95
C ALA A 190 14.80 -24.18 -17.15
N GLY A 191 15.09 -24.31 -15.86
CA GLY A 191 15.07 -25.48 -14.99
C GLY A 191 16.51 -25.76 -14.54
N ALA A 192 16.92 -25.26 -13.37
CA ALA A 192 18.04 -25.69 -12.52
C ALA A 192 18.28 -24.60 -11.46
N GLY A 193 18.64 -24.85 -10.20
CA GLY A 193 18.99 -26.07 -9.51
C GLY A 193 19.38 -25.66 -8.09
N VAL A 194 18.64 -26.16 -7.10
CA VAL A 194 18.88 -25.93 -5.68
C VAL A 194 20.26 -26.47 -5.28
N ARG A 195 21.11 -25.62 -4.71
CA ARG A 195 22.20 -26.07 -3.83
C ARG A 195 22.12 -25.37 -2.50
N GLN A 196 21.91 -26.18 -1.47
CA GLN A 196 22.03 -25.83 -0.07
C GLN A 196 23.50 -25.50 0.26
N GLY A 197 23.73 -24.30 0.77
CA GLY A 197 25.00 -23.88 1.35
C GLY A 197 24.72 -23.25 2.71
N SER A 198 24.91 -24.04 3.77
CA SER A 198 24.84 -23.58 5.15
C SER A 198 25.90 -22.51 5.41
N SER A 199 25.49 -21.31 5.80
CA SER A 199 26.40 -20.31 6.38
C SER A 199 25.81 -19.78 7.68
N GLN A 200 26.56 -19.94 8.75
CA GLN A 200 26.25 -19.46 10.09
C GLN A 200 26.28 -17.93 10.08
N ALA A 201 25.12 -17.30 10.32
CA ALA A 201 25.05 -15.88 10.59
C ALA A 201 25.65 -15.60 11.98
N GLY A 202 26.88 -15.09 11.99
CA GLY A 202 27.45 -14.39 13.13
C GLY A 202 26.74 -13.05 13.29
N HIS A 203 26.04 -12.86 14.41
CA HIS A 203 25.48 -11.59 14.81
C HIS A 203 26.61 -10.58 15.06
N SER A 204 26.82 -9.67 14.13
CA SER A 204 27.58 -8.44 14.36
C SER A 204 26.61 -7.28 14.19
N GLY A 205 26.17 -6.73 15.33
CA GLY A 205 25.36 -5.52 15.37
C GLY A 205 26.13 -4.38 14.69
N ALA A 206 25.57 -3.89 13.60
CA ALA A 206 25.90 -2.61 13.02
C ALA A 206 24.69 -1.69 13.24
N ASP A 207 25.00 -0.44 13.58
CA ASP A 207 24.11 0.61 14.01
C ASP A 207 22.75 0.64 13.31
N VAL A 208 21.69 0.62 14.12
CA VAL A 208 20.34 1.04 13.75
C VAL A 208 20.42 2.52 13.40
N GLY A 209 20.78 2.81 12.15
CA GLY A 209 20.62 4.12 11.54
C GLY A 209 19.15 4.47 11.61
N GLN A 210 18.82 5.48 12.40
CA GLN A 210 17.50 6.07 12.50
C GLN A 210 17.09 6.56 11.10
N ALA A 211 16.45 5.68 10.32
CA ALA A 211 15.61 6.09 9.22
C ALA A 211 14.45 6.84 9.87
N GLY A 212 14.46 8.16 9.74
CA GLY A 212 13.36 9.01 10.18
C GLY A 212 12.10 8.54 9.48
N HIS A 213 11.27 7.78 10.20
CA HIS A 213 9.88 7.60 9.86
C HIS A 213 9.26 8.99 9.86
N SER A 214 9.16 9.58 8.67
CA SER A 214 8.35 10.76 8.44
C SER A 214 6.90 10.35 8.63
N GLY A 215 6.48 10.28 9.91
CA GLY A 215 5.09 10.23 10.34
C GLY A 215 4.39 11.55 10.06
N ALA A 216 4.37 11.93 8.78
CA ALA A 216 3.70 13.13 8.29
C ALA A 216 2.57 12.72 7.34
N ASP A 217 1.37 13.12 7.74
CA ASP A 217 0.21 13.39 6.89
C ASP A 217 -0.72 12.24 6.43
N VAL A 218 -1.03 11.29 7.31
CA VAL A 218 -2.39 10.66 7.32
C VAL A 218 -3.25 11.18 8.50
N GLY A 219 -2.67 12.04 9.35
CA GLY A 219 -3.32 12.62 10.54
C GLY A 219 -4.44 13.65 10.28
N GLN A 220 -4.77 13.96 9.02
CA GLN A 220 -5.86 14.88 8.66
C GLN A 220 -6.99 14.25 7.84
N ALA A 221 -6.87 12.98 7.42
CA ALA A 221 -7.90 12.29 6.63
C ALA A 221 -9.17 11.90 7.43
N GLY A 222 -9.17 12.13 8.75
CA GLY A 222 -10.28 11.76 9.64
C GLY A 222 -11.38 12.80 9.82
N GLN A 223 -11.29 13.99 9.23
CA GLN A 223 -12.25 15.08 9.50
C GLN A 223 -13.42 15.17 8.52
N SER A 224 -13.48 14.33 7.49
CA SER A 224 -14.65 14.23 6.62
C SER A 224 -14.77 12.83 6.06
N GLY A 225 -15.79 12.08 6.49
CA GLY A 225 -16.11 10.75 5.95
C GLY A 225 -16.43 10.70 4.45
N ALA A 226 -16.32 11.84 3.74
CA ALA A 226 -16.54 11.96 2.32
C ALA A 226 -15.31 11.62 1.43
N ASP A 227 -14.10 11.49 1.99
CA ASP A 227 -12.87 11.37 1.18
C ASP A 227 -12.27 9.95 1.09
N VAL A 228 -12.79 8.98 1.85
CA VAL A 228 -12.29 7.59 1.83
C VAL A 228 -12.44 6.93 0.45
N GLY A 229 -13.39 7.40 -0.38
CA GLY A 229 -13.63 6.90 -1.73
C GLY A 229 -12.61 7.32 -2.79
N GLN A 230 -11.78 8.34 -2.53
CA GLN A 230 -10.62 8.67 -3.38
C GLN A 230 -9.34 7.95 -2.92
N GLY A 231 -9.27 7.56 -1.64
CA GLY A 231 -8.10 6.92 -1.04
C GLY A 231 -7.79 5.49 -1.52
N GLY A 232 -8.66 4.80 -2.27
CA GLY A 232 -8.39 3.42 -2.70
C GLY A 232 -7.20 3.27 -3.65
N ALA A 233 -7.07 4.20 -4.63
CA ALA A 233 -5.93 4.23 -5.55
C ALA A 233 -4.65 4.67 -4.82
N ASP A 234 -4.75 5.67 -3.95
CA ASP A 234 -3.64 6.16 -3.13
C ASP A 234 -3.14 5.06 -2.17
N VAL A 235 -4.04 4.27 -1.59
CA VAL A 235 -3.72 3.13 -0.72
C VAL A 235 -3.01 2.02 -1.51
N ARG A 236 -3.47 1.71 -2.73
CA ARG A 236 -2.82 0.70 -3.58
C ARG A 236 -1.37 1.07 -3.87
N VAL A 237 -1.13 2.28 -4.36
CA VAL A 237 0.22 2.78 -4.66
C VAL A 237 1.09 2.77 -3.42
N HIS A 238 0.55 3.17 -2.27
CA HIS A 238 1.30 3.14 -1.02
C HIS A 238 1.62 1.71 -0.55
N ALA A 239 0.71 0.76 -0.74
CA ALA A 239 0.96 -0.65 -0.46
C ALA A 239 2.06 -1.22 -1.37
N ILE A 240 2.06 -0.85 -2.66
CA ILE A 240 3.12 -1.20 -3.62
C ILE A 240 4.48 -0.68 -3.17
N GLN A 241 4.56 0.57 -2.73
CA GLN A 241 5.80 1.17 -2.23
C GLN A 241 6.36 0.38 -1.04
N GLN A 242 5.51 0.08 -0.05
CA GLN A 242 5.94 -0.67 1.13
C GLN A 242 6.29 -2.13 0.82
N LEU A 243 5.56 -2.77 -0.09
CA LEU A 243 5.86 -4.14 -0.51
C LEU A 243 7.20 -4.21 -1.24
N ALA A 244 7.46 -3.26 -2.13
CA ALA A 244 8.74 -3.17 -2.82
C ALA A 244 9.89 -2.98 -1.84
N ASP A 245 9.77 -2.09 -0.86
CA ASP A 245 10.81 -1.88 0.17
C ASP A 245 11.06 -3.16 0.98
N LEU A 246 10.00 -3.86 1.40
CA LEU A 246 10.09 -5.13 2.14
C LEU A 246 10.78 -6.23 1.32
N LEU A 247 10.42 -6.38 0.04
CA LEU A 247 11.04 -7.35 -0.88
C LEU A 247 12.52 -7.02 -1.12
N MET A 248 12.85 -5.73 -1.25
CA MET A 248 14.24 -5.28 -1.39
C MET A 248 15.08 -5.61 -0.15
N GLU A 249 14.54 -5.42 1.06
CA GLU A 249 15.21 -5.80 2.31
C GLU A 249 15.43 -7.31 2.43
N ARG A 250 14.55 -8.14 1.85
CA ARG A 250 14.68 -9.60 1.79
C ARG A 250 15.66 -10.09 0.72
N GLY A 251 16.19 -9.19 -0.11
CA GLY A 251 17.06 -9.55 -1.23
C GLY A 251 16.28 -10.17 -2.40
N GLU A 252 15.02 -9.77 -2.59
CA GLU A 252 14.13 -10.21 -3.67
C GLU A 252 13.85 -9.05 -4.67
N PRO A 253 14.90 -8.40 -5.25
CA PRO A 253 14.73 -7.20 -6.08
C PRO A 253 14.00 -7.47 -7.41
N GLY A 254 14.00 -8.72 -7.88
CA GLY A 254 13.25 -9.13 -9.07
C GLY A 254 11.74 -8.99 -8.86
N GLU A 255 11.25 -9.51 -7.74
CA GLU A 255 9.83 -9.41 -7.39
C GLU A 255 9.44 -7.97 -7.05
N ALA A 256 10.32 -7.23 -6.36
CA ALA A 256 10.12 -5.81 -6.13
C ALA A 256 9.94 -5.04 -7.45
N ALA A 257 10.78 -5.33 -8.46
CA ALA A 257 10.67 -4.69 -9.77
C ALA A 257 9.36 -5.01 -10.49
N GLU A 258 8.86 -6.25 -10.40
CA GLU A 258 7.57 -6.64 -10.99
C GLU A 258 6.41 -5.87 -10.36
N VAL A 259 6.35 -5.82 -9.02
CA VAL A 259 5.32 -5.09 -8.27
C VAL A 259 5.36 -3.58 -8.56
N LEU A 260 6.54 -2.99 -8.69
CA LEU A 260 6.70 -1.57 -9.02
C LEU A 260 6.29 -1.25 -10.47
N LEU A 261 6.55 -2.15 -11.42
CA LEU A 261 6.12 -2.01 -12.81
C LEU A 261 4.61 -2.03 -12.92
N ASP A 262 3.96 -2.96 -12.24
CA ASP A 262 2.51 -3.04 -12.14
C ASP A 262 1.90 -1.76 -11.52
N GLY A 263 2.51 -1.23 -10.46
CA GLY A 263 2.11 0.05 -9.87
C GLY A 263 2.22 1.26 -10.81
N LEU A 264 3.17 1.22 -11.75
CA LEU A 264 3.39 2.32 -12.71
C LEU A 264 2.35 2.40 -13.81
N GLU A 265 1.53 1.37 -14.02
CA GLU A 265 0.46 1.39 -15.03
C GLU A 265 -0.60 2.45 -14.71
N ASP A 266 -0.90 2.63 -13.42
CA ASP A 266 -1.96 3.53 -12.94
C ASP A 266 -1.44 4.79 -12.22
N ALA A 267 -0.16 4.81 -11.83
CA ALA A 267 0.39 5.91 -11.05
C ALA A 267 0.52 7.22 -11.88
N GLY A 268 0.03 8.32 -11.30
CA GLY A 268 0.19 9.67 -11.83
C GLY A 268 1.11 10.54 -10.98
N GLY A 269 1.56 11.67 -11.54
CA GLY A 269 2.24 12.74 -10.79
C GLY A 269 3.47 12.27 -10.00
N ASP A 270 3.53 12.69 -8.73
CA ASP A 270 4.67 12.43 -7.84
C ASP A 270 4.82 10.95 -7.47
N ASP A 271 3.73 10.20 -7.45
CA ASP A 271 3.76 8.77 -7.13
C ASP A 271 4.44 7.96 -8.23
N ALA A 272 4.17 8.28 -9.49
CA ALA A 272 4.89 7.67 -10.62
C ALA A 272 6.40 7.96 -10.55
N ALA A 273 6.78 9.18 -10.14
CA ALA A 273 8.18 9.53 -9.96
C ALA A 273 8.82 8.71 -8.84
N ARG A 274 8.14 8.54 -7.70
CA ARG A 274 8.63 7.74 -6.57
C ARG A 274 8.80 6.26 -6.93
N LEU A 275 7.80 5.67 -7.57
CA LEU A 275 7.85 4.27 -8.04
C LEU A 275 8.99 4.05 -9.04
N ARG A 276 9.24 5.00 -9.96
CA ARG A 276 10.38 4.91 -10.90
C ARG A 276 11.74 4.93 -10.20
N VAL A 277 11.87 5.70 -9.13
CA VAL A 277 13.11 5.74 -8.33
C VAL A 277 13.32 4.40 -7.63
N GLN A 278 12.29 3.84 -6.99
CA GLN A 278 12.37 2.51 -6.38
C GLN A 278 12.66 1.42 -7.42
N LEU A 279 12.09 1.52 -8.62
CA LEU A 279 12.34 0.57 -9.70
C LEU A 279 13.79 0.64 -10.18
N GLY A 280 14.34 1.85 -10.32
CA GLY A 280 15.76 2.06 -10.61
C GLY A 280 16.67 1.44 -9.54
N ILE A 281 16.29 1.57 -8.27
CA ILE A 281 16.97 0.93 -7.14
C ILE A 281 16.93 -0.60 -7.26
N ALA A 282 15.77 -1.19 -7.55
CA ALA A 282 15.62 -2.63 -7.75
C ALA A 282 16.49 -3.13 -8.92
N HIS A 283 16.54 -2.39 -10.02
CA HIS A 283 17.42 -2.70 -11.16
C HIS A 283 18.91 -2.58 -10.83
N LEU A 284 19.32 -1.68 -9.93
CA LEU A 284 20.70 -1.64 -9.46
C LEU A 284 21.07 -2.90 -8.68
N GLU A 285 20.19 -3.42 -7.82
CA GLU A 285 20.43 -4.70 -7.12
C GLU A 285 20.49 -5.87 -8.10
N LEU A 286 19.56 -5.95 -9.05
CA LEU A 286 19.59 -6.98 -10.11
C LEU A 286 20.88 -6.92 -10.92
N ALA A 287 21.32 -5.72 -11.32
CA ALA A 287 22.59 -5.55 -12.02
C ALA A 287 23.78 -6.01 -11.17
N CYS A 288 23.81 -5.68 -9.87
CA CYS A 288 24.87 -6.15 -8.97
C CYS A 288 24.88 -7.69 -8.87
N ALA A 289 23.71 -8.33 -8.81
CA ALA A 289 23.61 -9.79 -8.75
C ALA A 289 24.16 -10.45 -10.03
N GLU A 290 23.80 -9.93 -11.21
CA GLU A 290 24.30 -10.45 -12.49
C GLU A 290 25.82 -10.25 -12.64
N PHE A 291 26.35 -9.07 -12.26
CA PHE A 291 27.79 -8.84 -12.29
C PHE A 291 28.54 -9.73 -11.31
N ALA A 292 27.99 -9.98 -10.11
CA ALA A 292 28.57 -10.90 -9.15
C ALA A 292 28.62 -12.33 -9.71
N GLY A 293 27.52 -12.82 -10.31
CA GLY A 293 27.49 -14.12 -10.97
C GLY A 293 28.54 -14.24 -12.08
N ALA A 294 28.70 -13.20 -12.91
CA ALA A 294 29.73 -13.18 -13.94
C ALA A 294 31.17 -13.19 -13.39
N VAL A 295 31.40 -12.68 -12.18
CA VAL A 295 32.70 -12.78 -11.50
C VAL A 295 32.94 -14.19 -10.95
N GLU A 296 31.90 -14.86 -10.46
CA GLU A 296 31.97 -16.20 -9.90
C GLU A 296 32.13 -17.31 -10.95
N ASP A 297 31.58 -17.12 -12.15
CA ASP A 297 31.62 -18.10 -13.25
C ASP A 297 33.01 -18.31 -13.88
N ASP A 298 34.04 -17.57 -13.43
CA ASP A 298 35.44 -17.63 -13.87
C ASP A 298 35.59 -17.63 -15.41
N GLY A 299 34.95 -16.63 -16.04
CA GLY A 299 34.94 -16.44 -17.50
C GLY A 299 36.23 -15.84 -18.06
N GLU A 300 36.19 -15.42 -19.34
CA GLU A 300 37.31 -14.75 -19.98
C GLU A 300 37.78 -13.53 -19.17
N ALA A 301 39.09 -13.40 -18.93
CA ALA A 301 39.68 -12.35 -18.10
C ALA A 301 39.19 -10.93 -18.42
N GLN A 302 38.96 -10.62 -19.70
CA GLN A 302 38.44 -9.29 -20.10
C GLN A 302 37.00 -9.07 -19.66
N THR A 303 36.16 -10.10 -19.73
CA THR A 303 34.75 -10.07 -19.31
C THR A 303 34.66 -10.02 -17.79
N THR A 304 35.43 -10.85 -17.09
CA THR A 304 35.51 -10.86 -15.63
C THR A 304 36.02 -9.51 -15.10
N ALA A 305 37.05 -8.92 -15.72
CA ALA A 305 37.54 -7.59 -15.35
C ALA A 305 36.50 -6.49 -15.53
N LEU A 306 35.67 -6.57 -16.58
CA LEU A 306 34.56 -5.64 -16.79
C LEU A 306 33.47 -5.83 -15.72
N ALA A 307 33.14 -7.08 -15.37
CA ALA A 307 32.17 -7.38 -14.32
C ALA A 307 32.64 -6.86 -12.94
N VAL A 308 33.92 -7.06 -12.59
CA VAL A 308 34.55 -6.46 -11.40
C VAL A 308 34.41 -4.95 -11.39
N GLU A 309 34.74 -4.29 -12.51
CA GLU A 309 34.63 -2.84 -12.65
C GLU A 309 33.18 -2.35 -12.44
N LEU A 310 32.22 -2.97 -13.13
CA LEU A 310 30.82 -2.55 -13.08
C LEU A 310 30.26 -2.77 -11.68
N LEU A 311 30.47 -3.95 -11.09
CA LEU A 311 30.01 -4.29 -9.75
C LEU A 311 30.60 -3.34 -8.69
N ALA A 312 31.90 -3.10 -8.71
CA ALA A 312 32.55 -2.23 -7.73
C ALA A 312 32.15 -0.75 -7.90
N ARG A 313 31.69 -0.34 -9.08
CA ARG A 313 31.18 1.02 -9.32
C ARG A 313 29.69 1.17 -9.01
N THR A 314 28.90 0.10 -9.06
CA THR A 314 27.47 0.13 -8.73
C THR A 314 27.19 -0.05 -7.24
N LEU A 315 27.95 -0.89 -6.53
CA LEU A 315 27.78 -1.16 -5.10
C LEU A 315 27.74 0.11 -4.21
N PRO A 316 28.58 1.13 -4.41
CA PRO A 316 28.52 2.36 -3.61
C PRO A 316 27.21 3.14 -3.77
N LEU A 317 26.53 3.03 -4.93
CA LEU A 317 25.22 3.66 -5.15
C LEU A 317 24.13 3.05 -4.25
N ARG A 318 24.39 1.86 -3.70
CA ARG A 318 23.53 1.15 -2.75
C ARG A 318 24.05 1.23 -1.31
N GLY A 319 25.02 2.10 -1.04
CA GLY A 319 25.64 2.25 0.28
C GLY A 319 26.60 1.11 0.64
N ARG A 320 26.96 0.24 -0.31
CA ARG A 320 27.82 -0.94 -0.11
C ARG A 320 29.27 -0.66 -0.51
N ALA A 321 29.84 0.43 -0.01
CA ALA A 321 31.19 0.86 -0.37
C ALA A 321 32.26 -0.16 0.07
N ASP A 322 32.10 -0.77 1.24
CA ASP A 322 33.05 -1.78 1.73
C ASP A 322 33.07 -3.04 0.86
N ASP A 323 31.91 -3.46 0.34
CA ASP A 323 31.81 -4.57 -0.62
C ASP A 323 32.50 -4.20 -1.94
N ALA A 324 32.36 -2.96 -2.38
CA ALA A 324 33.03 -2.47 -3.59
C ALA A 324 34.56 -2.56 -3.47
N ASP A 325 35.10 -2.18 -2.32
CA ASP A 325 36.54 -2.29 -2.03
C ASP A 325 36.99 -3.75 -2.03
N GLN A 326 36.18 -4.67 -1.51
CA GLN A 326 36.46 -6.11 -1.57
C GLN A 326 36.47 -6.63 -3.01
N VAL A 327 35.51 -6.21 -3.84
CA VAL A 327 35.47 -6.59 -5.26
C VAL A 327 36.70 -6.08 -6.02
N TRP A 328 37.12 -4.84 -5.76
CA TRP A 328 38.38 -4.31 -6.31
C TRP A 328 39.60 -5.11 -5.83
N ALA A 329 39.68 -5.39 -4.53
CA ALA A 329 40.78 -6.14 -3.95
C ALA A 329 40.85 -7.57 -4.51
N TYR A 330 39.71 -8.21 -4.75
CA TYR A 330 39.63 -9.51 -5.41
C TYR A 330 40.25 -9.45 -6.82
N GLY A 331 39.80 -8.52 -7.66
CA GLY A 331 40.30 -8.43 -9.04
C GLY A 331 41.78 -8.03 -9.13
N LEU A 332 42.24 -7.09 -8.28
CA LEU A 332 43.63 -6.59 -8.29
C LEU A 332 44.66 -7.61 -7.80
N ASN A 333 44.24 -8.54 -6.92
CA ASN A 333 45.08 -9.57 -6.32
C ASN A 333 44.76 -10.98 -6.83
N HIS A 334 44.06 -11.08 -7.98
CA HIS A 334 43.67 -12.36 -8.56
C HIS A 334 44.91 -13.18 -8.99
N GLU A 335 44.83 -14.51 -8.88
CA GLU A 335 45.94 -15.40 -9.24
C GLU A 335 46.23 -15.41 -10.75
N ASP A 336 45.20 -15.17 -11.58
CA ASP A 336 45.36 -14.92 -13.01
C ASP A 336 45.88 -13.49 -13.27
N GLU A 337 47.16 -13.41 -13.62
CA GLU A 337 47.86 -12.16 -13.93
C GLU A 337 47.22 -11.38 -15.09
N THR A 338 46.55 -12.07 -16.02
CA THR A 338 45.84 -11.43 -17.14
C THR A 338 44.65 -10.65 -16.63
N LEU A 339 43.82 -11.29 -15.80
CA LEU A 339 42.69 -10.66 -15.14
C LEU A 339 43.15 -9.49 -14.25
N ALA A 340 44.16 -9.72 -13.40
CA ALA A 340 44.68 -8.67 -12.52
C ALA A 340 45.21 -7.45 -13.29
N SER A 341 45.85 -7.67 -14.44
CA SER A 341 46.32 -6.59 -15.32
C SER A 341 45.16 -5.80 -15.94
N GLU A 342 44.12 -6.49 -16.42
CA GLU A 342 42.92 -5.85 -16.96
C GLU A 342 42.16 -5.04 -15.91
N VAL A 343 42.02 -5.58 -14.69
CA VAL A 343 41.38 -4.86 -13.57
C VAL A 343 42.19 -3.61 -13.20
N ARG A 344 43.51 -3.70 -13.12
CA ARG A 344 44.39 -2.55 -12.81
C ARG A 344 44.22 -1.42 -13.82
N LEU A 345 44.15 -1.75 -15.12
CA LEU A 345 43.90 -0.78 -16.19
C LEU A 345 42.55 -0.06 -16.05
N ARG A 346 41.56 -0.66 -15.38
CA ARG A 346 40.20 -0.14 -15.21
C ARG A 346 40.03 0.63 -13.90
N TYR A 347 40.74 0.20 -12.86
CA TYR A 347 40.81 0.90 -11.59
C TYR A 347 41.36 2.31 -11.78
N ASP A 348 42.47 2.45 -12.51
CA ASP A 348 43.17 3.73 -12.74
C ASP A 348 42.39 4.75 -13.60
N ARG A 349 41.23 4.39 -14.17
CA ARG A 349 40.40 5.28 -15.00
C ARG A 349 39.33 6.04 -14.22
N GLY A 350 39.03 5.64 -12.99
CA GLY A 350 38.05 6.27 -12.10
C GLY A 350 38.69 7.34 -11.23
#